data_AF-A0A7W1MAC5-F1
#
_entry.id   AF-A0A7W1MAC5-F1
#
_cell.length_a   1.000
_cell.length_b   1.000
_cell.length_c   1.000
_cell.angle_alpha   90.00
_cell.angle_beta   90.00
_cell.angle_gamma   90.00
#
_symmetry.space_group_name_H-M   'P 1'
#
loop_
_entity.id
_entity.type
_entity.pdbx_description
1 polymer ?
#
loop_
_entity_poly.entity_id
_entity_poly.type
_entity_poly.pdbx_seq_one_letter_code
_entity_poly.pdbx_strand_id
1 'polypeptide(L)' 'MSQKGIHTWDLVLQYHKCPTCGAIIESRKDFHYRLGAWVKDITCERCGNIFELTKARKPSFGPLIGDPQPIEMDW' A
#
# COMPACT_ATOMS: atom_id res chain seq x y z
N MET A 1 15.97 9.64 20.17
CA MET A 1 14.72 10.21 20.73
C MET A 1 13.78 10.45 19.56
N SER A 2 12.84 9.54 19.29
CA SER A 2 11.83 9.78 18.25
C SER A 2 10.76 10.66 18.87
N GLN A 3 10.63 11.91 18.40
CA GLN A 3 9.48 12.75 18.76
C GLN A 3 8.23 12.05 18.23
N LYS A 4 7.42 11.48 19.12
CA LYS A 4 6.07 11.03 18.76
C LYS A 4 5.23 12.29 18.57
N GLY A 5 5.15 12.77 17.34
CA GLY A 5 4.19 13.79 16.96
C GLY A 5 2.79 13.23 17.16
N ILE A 6 1.93 13.95 17.87
CA ILE A 6 0.51 13.62 17.95
C ILE A 6 -0.10 14.14 16.64
N HIS A 7 -0.27 13.25 15.67
CA HIS A 7 -0.96 13.55 14.41
C HIS A 7 -2.48 13.53 14.65
N THR A 8 -3.22 14.43 13.99
CA THR A 8 -4.70 14.46 14.09
C THR A 8 -5.36 13.27 13.39
N TRP A 9 -4.62 12.57 12.53
CA TRP A 9 -5.07 11.42 11.75
C TRP A 9 -4.00 10.33 11.78
N ASP A 10 -4.42 9.07 11.63
CA ASP A 10 -3.48 7.94 11.54
C ASP A 10 -2.63 8.06 10.27
N LEU A 11 -1.32 8.13 10.47
CA LEU A 11 -0.37 8.17 9.38
C LEU A 11 0.02 6.74 8.99
N VAL A 12 -0.52 6.25 7.87
CA VAL A 12 -0.11 4.95 7.33
C VAL A 12 1.11 5.11 6.44
N LEU A 13 2.19 4.46 6.86
CA LEU A 13 3.45 4.40 6.13
C LEU A 13 3.72 2.95 5.72
N GLN A 14 3.89 2.72 4.43
CA GLN A 14 4.30 1.43 3.91
C GLN A 14 5.70 1.51 3.31
N TYR A 15 6.52 0.50 3.60
CA TYR A 15 7.89 0.40 3.11
C TYR A 15 7.99 -0.67 2.04
N HIS A 16 8.62 -0.33 0.92
CA HIS A 16 8.76 -1.23 -0.23
C HIS A 16 10.20 -1.26 -0.71
N LYS A 17 10.69 -2.46 -1.03
CA LYS A 17 12.02 -2.63 -1.61
C LYS A 17 11.95 -2.48 -3.13
N CYS A 18 12.75 -1.57 -3.67
CA CYS A 18 12.92 -1.43 -5.12
C CYS A 18 13.53 -2.72 -5.71
N PRO A 19 12.92 -3.31 -6.75
CA PRO A 19 13.43 -4.54 -7.36
C PRO A 19 14.75 -4.35 -8.12
N THR A 20 15.01 -3.15 -8.62
CA THR A 20 16.20 -2.85 -9.44
C THR A 20 17.42 -2.48 -8.61
N CYS A 21 17.28 -1.54 -7.68
CA CYS A 21 18.42 -1.01 -6.91
C CYS A 21 18.44 -1.45 -5.43
N GLY A 22 17.41 -2.16 -4.96
CA GLY A 22 17.30 -2.64 -3.59
C GLY A 22 17.03 -1.57 -2.53
N ALA A 23 16.83 -0.30 -2.92
CA ALA A 23 16.51 0.78 -1.99
C ALA A 23 15.16 0.54 -1.29
N ILE A 24 15.07 0.91 -0.01
CA ILE A 24 13.82 0.93 0.75
C ILE A 24 13.14 2.27 0.49
N ILE A 25 11.87 2.22 0.06
CA ILE A 25 11.06 3.37 -0.30
C ILE A 25 9.89 3.46 0.67
N GLU A 26 9.73 4.61 1.32
CA GLU A 26 8.53 4.96 2.07
C GLU A 26 7.45 5.45 1.10
N SER A 27 6.23 4.92 1.20
CA SER A 27 5.11 5.37 0.40
C SER A 27 3.84 5.53 1.22
N ARG A 28 3.23 6.72 1.10
CA ARG A 28 1.93 7.10 1.67
C ARG A 28 0.77 7.00 0.70
N LYS A 29 1.02 6.59 -0.55
CA LYS A 29 -0.08 6.49 -1.52
C LYS A 29 -0.93 5.28 -1.17
N ASP A 30 -2.23 5.38 -1.30
CA ASP A 30 -3.10 4.24 -1.11
C ASP A 30 -3.10 3.35 -2.36
N PHE A 31 -3.54 2.10 -2.21
CA PHE A 31 -3.82 1.24 -3.35
C PHE A 31 -5.16 1.63 -3.99
N HIS A 32 -5.29 1.44 -5.31
CA HIS A 32 -6.54 1.64 -6.03
C HIS A 32 -7.00 0.37 -6.73
N TYR A 33 -8.29 0.26 -6.98
CA TYR A 33 -8.87 -0.90 -7.63
C TYR A 33 -8.59 -0.85 -9.14
N ARG A 34 -8.02 -1.94 -9.66
CA ARG A 34 -7.85 -2.15 -11.11
C ARG A 34 -8.03 -3.64 -11.41
N LEU A 35 -8.97 -3.95 -12.31
CA LEU A 35 -9.16 -5.30 -12.89
C LEU A 35 -9.25 -6.44 -11.86
N GLY A 36 -9.95 -6.22 -10.73
CA GLY A 36 -10.11 -7.26 -9.70
C GLY A 36 -8.97 -7.32 -8.68
N ALA A 37 -7.95 -6.49 -8.81
CA ALA A 37 -6.82 -6.41 -7.89
C ALA A 37 -6.65 -4.98 -7.33
N TRP A 38 -5.85 -4.90 -6.27
CA TRP A 38 -5.44 -3.64 -5.68
C TRP A 38 -4.05 -3.31 -6.20
N VAL A 39 -3.91 -2.20 -6.89
CA VAL A 39 -2.64 -1.80 -7.53
C VAL A 39 -2.17 -0.43 -7.04
N LYS A 40 -0.86 -0.22 -7.08
CA LYS A 40 -0.23 1.06 -6.71
C LYS A 40 1.11 1.21 -7.40
N ASP A 41 1.32 2.38 -8.01
CA ASP A 41 2.58 2.71 -8.66
C ASP A 41 3.53 3.45 -7.71
N ILE A 42 4.75 2.91 -7.60
CA ILE A 42 5.81 3.47 -6.77
C ILE A 42 6.97 3.86 -7.65
N THR A 43 7.41 5.10 -7.47
CA THR A 43 8.63 5.61 -8.08
C THR A 43 9.77 5.49 -7.06
N CYS A 44 10.86 4.85 -7.47
CA CYS A 44 12.08 4.83 -6.68
C CYS A 44 12.86 6.12 -6.90
N GLU A 45 12.89 7.00 -5.90
CA GLU A 45 13.63 8.29 -6.00
C GLU A 45 15.14 8.12 -6.21
N ARG A 46 15.71 6.97 -5.82
CA ARG A 46 17.15 6.70 -5.97
C ARG A 46 17.56 6.37 -7.42
N CYS A 47 16.74 5.62 -8.15
CA CYS A 47 17.10 5.14 -9.49
C CYS A 47 16.12 5.57 -10.59
N GLY A 48 15.05 6.29 -10.23
CA GLY A 48 13.99 6.72 -11.14
C GLY A 48 13.05 5.61 -11.61
N ASN A 49 13.31 4.35 -11.27
CA ASN A 49 12.49 3.25 -11.73
C ASN A 49 11.06 3.31 -11.15
N ILE A 50 10.07 3.08 -12.00
CA ILE A 50 8.66 3.01 -11.61
C ILE A 50 8.25 1.53 -11.64
N PHE A 51 7.63 1.06 -10.58
CA PHE A 51 7.11 -0.31 -10.49
C PHE A 51 5.72 -0.35 -9.87
N GLU A 52 4.90 -1.27 -10.37
CA GLU A 52 3.54 -1.51 -9.88
C GLU A 52 3.58 -2.57 -8.78
N LEU A 53 2.95 -2.28 -7.65
CA LEU A 53 2.64 -3.26 -6.63
C LEU A 53 1.21 -3.75 -6.81
N THR A 54 1.03 -5.06 -6.86
CA THR A 54 -0.29 -5.69 -6.94
C THR A 54 -0.56 -6.51 -5.69
N LYS A 55 -1.74 -6.32 -5.09
CA LYS A 55 -2.30 -7.15 -4.03
C LYS A 55 -3.57 -7.82 -4.55
N ALA A 56 -3.68 -9.13 -4.36
CA ALA A 56 -4.91 -9.86 -4.68
C ALA A 56 -6.02 -9.40 -3.75
N ARG A 57 -7.17 -9.04 -4.32
CA ARG A 57 -8.39 -8.79 -3.54
C ARG A 57 -9.07 -10.14 -3.30
N LYS A 58 -9.41 -10.44 -2.04
CA LYS A 58 -10.30 -11.58 -1.78
C LYS A 58 -11.69 -11.24 -2.28
N PRO A 59 -12.33 -12.10 -3.09
CA PRO A 59 -13.71 -11.90 -3.49
C PRO A 59 -14.56 -11.86 -2.22
N SER A 60 -15.37 -10.82 -2.10
CA SER A 60 -16.23 -10.59 -0.95
C SER A 60 -17.66 -10.45 -1.45
N PHE A 61 -18.58 -11.21 -0.86
CA PHE A 61 -19.99 -11.17 -1.19
C PHE A 61 -20.79 -11.14 0.11
N GLY A 62 -20.66 -10.05 0.86
CA GLY A 62 -21.43 -9.72 2.05
C GLY A 62 -21.76 -10.93 2.94
N PRO A 63 -23.04 -11.22 3.23
CA PRO A 63 -23.45 -12.32 4.12
C PRO A 63 -23.00 -13.72 3.72
N LEU A 64 -22.58 -13.95 2.47
CA LEU A 64 -22.22 -15.28 1.96
C LEU A 64 -20.73 -15.60 2.06
N ILE A 65 -19.88 -14.61 1.78
CA ILE A 65 -18.42 -14.82 1.63
C ILE A 65 -17.61 -13.89 2.58
N GLY A 66 -18.29 -12.99 3.27
CA GLY A 66 -17.69 -12.01 4.17
C GLY A 66 -17.65 -10.60 3.57
N ASP A 67 -17.38 -9.63 4.44
CA ASP A 67 -17.30 -8.22 4.08
C ASP A 67 -16.12 -7.93 3.14
N PRO A 68 -16.24 -6.92 2.26
CA PRO A 68 -15.15 -6.48 1.41
C PRO A 68 -13.94 -6.12 2.26
N GLN A 69 -12.80 -6.76 1.96
CA GLN A 69 -11.53 -6.38 2.57
C GLN A 69 -11.29 -4.90 2.28
N PRO A 70 -11.22 -4.04 3.30
CA PRO A 70 -10.83 -2.65 3.12
C PRO A 70 -9.43 -2.61 2.50
N ILE A 71 -9.21 -1.58 1.68
CA ILE A 71 -7.98 -1.44 0.89
C ILE A 71 -6.76 -1.18 1.77
N GLU A 72 -7.00 -0.48 2.86
CA GLU A 72 -6.04 -0.20 3.92
C GLU A 72 -6.80 -0.23 5.26
N MET A 73 -6.10 -0.69 6.30
CA MET A 73 -6.51 -0.94 7.69
C MET A 73 -7.20 -2.29 7.92
N ASP A 74 -6.86 -3.13 8.89
CA ASP A 74 -5.99 -3.02 10.06
C ASP A 74 -5.50 -4.44 10.40
N TRP A 75 -4.44 -4.53 11.21
CA TRP A 75 -3.83 -5.74 11.80
C TRP A 75 -4.70 -6.99 11.95
#